data_AF-A0A0C1Z923-F1
#
_entry.id   AF-A0A0C1Z923-F1
#
_cell.length_a   1.000
_cell.length_b   1.000
_cell.length_c   1.000
_cell.angle_alpha   90.00
_cell.angle_beta   90.00
_cell.angle_gamma   90.00
#
_symmetry.space_group_name_H-M   'P 1'
#
loop_
_entity.id
_entity.type
_entity.pdbx_description
1 polymer ?
#
loop_
_entity_poly.entity_id
_entity_poly.type
_entity_poly.pdbx_seq_one_letter_code
_entity_poly.pdbx_strand_id
1 'polypeptide(L)'
;MPDSKKCYDEMRKRQNNGVVSRKAIIEEVLSNLDCGSFDSFTALTDTIAEKITELEGRPMSGSTIRRKGSKYRSLVESYYLTEERERRKIQSNESRLQEELMLAQLELSKLQSNLKSARLALQHANSEMDRLRLQGIESRTDLSSEKEYSDKEVAAYRTITELVKACEDSGLVNDGYQITSLGFQGAKVLIGKDKCPAFFKWYREQLIG
;
A
#
# COMPACT_ATOMS: atom_id res chain seq x y z
N MET A 1 63.09 30.11 50.73
CA MET A 1 63.17 28.78 50.10
C MET A 1 61.93 28.59 49.25
N PRO A 2 61.98 28.75 47.92
CA PRO A 2 60.80 28.55 47.08
C PRO A 2 60.45 27.06 46.99
N ASP A 3 59.15 26.78 47.05
CA ASP A 3 58.49 25.47 47.08
C ASP A 3 58.96 24.50 45.99
N SER A 4 59.96 23.66 46.27
CA SER A 4 60.44 22.61 45.36
C SER A 4 59.33 21.58 45.02
N LYS A 5 58.38 21.35 45.94
CA LYS A 5 57.21 20.49 45.72
C LYS A 5 56.24 21.03 44.67
N LYS A 6 55.96 22.35 44.65
CA LYS A 6 55.07 22.95 43.65
C LYS A 6 55.66 22.87 42.24
N CYS A 7 56.97 23.07 42.11
CA CYS A 7 57.68 22.96 40.82
C CYS A 7 57.63 21.52 40.27
N TYR A 8 57.76 20.51 41.15
CA TYR A 8 57.68 19.10 40.76
C TYR A 8 56.28 18.70 40.29
N ASP A 9 55.22 19.12 41.00
CA ASP A 9 53.84 18.82 40.62
C ASP A 9 53.42 19.50 39.31
N GLU A 10 53.85 20.74 39.07
CA GLU A 10 53.61 21.44 37.80
C GLU A 10 54.30 20.76 36.62
N MET A 11 55.56 20.32 36.78
CA MET A 11 56.25 19.54 35.74
C MET A 11 55.51 18.24 35.43
N ARG A 12 55.02 17.54 36.46
CA ARG A 12 54.27 16.29 36.29
C ARG A 12 52.93 16.50 35.57
N LYS A 13 52.23 17.59 35.87
CA LYS A 13 51.01 18.00 35.15
C LYS A 13 51.29 18.31 33.68
N ARG A 14 52.33 19.10 33.38
CA ARG A 14 52.72 19.41 31.98
C ARG A 14 53.08 18.14 31.20
N GLN A 15 53.81 17.22 31.82
CA GLN A 15 54.14 15.94 31.20
C GLN A 15 52.90 15.06 30.94
N ASN A 16 51.96 15.01 31.88
CA ASN A 16 50.72 14.24 31.69
C ASN A 16 49.82 14.86 30.61
N ASN A 17 49.67 16.18 30.58
CA ASN A 17 48.91 16.86 29.54
C ASN A 17 49.52 16.60 28.16
N GLY A 18 50.86 16.67 28.03
CA GLY A 18 51.55 16.36 26.78
C GLY A 18 51.41 14.92 26.31
N VAL A 19 51.14 13.97 27.21
CA VAL A 19 50.81 12.57 26.85
C VAL A 19 49.36 12.45 26.41
N VAL A 20 48.43 13.12 27.09
CA VAL A 20 47.01 13.10 26.74
C VAL A 20 46.79 13.68 25.34
N SER A 21 47.39 14.84 25.05
CA SER A 21 47.32 15.45 23.71
C SER A 21 47.88 14.51 22.64
N ARG A 22 49.04 13.88 22.89
CA ARG A 22 49.61 12.93 21.94
C ARG A 22 48.78 11.65 21.78
N LYS A 23 48.11 11.19 22.84
CA LYS A 23 47.16 10.07 22.73
C LYS A 23 45.99 10.40 21.81
N ALA A 24 45.43 11.60 21.92
CA ALA A 24 44.32 12.03 21.05
C ALA A 24 44.74 12.02 19.57
N ILE A 25 45.95 12.52 19.27
CA ILE A 25 46.50 12.51 17.91
C ILE A 25 46.75 11.07 17.42
N ILE A 26 47.32 10.21 18.27
CA ILE A 26 47.51 8.78 17.94
C ILE A 26 46.16 8.13 17.62
N GLU A 27 45.12 8.41 18.40
CA GLU A 27 43.78 7.87 18.22
C GLU A 27 43.11 8.37 16.92
N GLU A 28 43.31 9.64 16.57
CA GLU A 28 42.85 10.21 15.30
C GLU A 28 43.54 9.54 14.10
N VAL A 29 44.87 9.36 14.17
CA VAL A 29 45.63 8.66 13.12
C VAL A 29 45.14 7.22 12.98
N LEU A 30 44.96 6.52 14.10
CA LEU A 30 44.48 5.13 14.14
C LEU A 30 43.07 4.96 13.59
N SER A 31 42.17 5.90 13.86
CA SER A 31 40.78 5.87 13.40
C SER A 31 40.67 6.03 11.89
N ASN A 32 41.64 6.73 11.28
CA ASN A 32 41.69 6.98 9.84
C ASN A 32 42.57 5.98 9.07
N LEU A 33 43.28 5.08 9.77
CA LEU A 33 44.15 4.09 9.18
C LEU A 33 43.41 2.75 9.09
N ASP A 34 43.57 2.03 7.97
CA ASP A 34 43.20 0.63 7.93
C ASP A 34 44.22 -0.20 8.74
N CYS A 35 44.06 -0.20 10.06
CA CYS A 35 44.94 -0.92 10.97
C CYS A 35 44.94 -2.44 10.73
N GLY A 36 44.01 -2.96 9.92
CA GLY A 36 43.93 -4.36 9.55
C GLY A 36 44.85 -4.77 8.39
N SER A 37 45.42 -3.81 7.66
CA SER A 37 46.31 -4.09 6.53
C SER A 37 47.77 -4.33 6.93
N PHE A 38 48.09 -4.35 8.23
CA PHE A 38 49.47 -4.45 8.72
C PHE A 38 49.79 -5.85 9.24
N ASP A 39 50.82 -6.46 8.65
CA ASP A 39 51.26 -7.83 8.99
C ASP A 39 51.90 -7.98 10.37
N SER A 40 52.29 -6.86 11.00
CA SER A 40 52.90 -6.87 12.32
C SER A 40 52.56 -5.61 13.13
N PHE A 41 52.52 -5.76 14.45
CA PHE A 41 52.38 -4.63 15.37
C PHE A 41 53.52 -3.61 15.20
N THR A 42 54.70 -4.07 14.81
CA THR A 42 55.86 -3.24 14.44
C THR A 42 55.56 -2.35 13.24
N ALA A 43 55.07 -2.92 12.13
CA ALA A 43 54.71 -2.15 10.94
C ALA A 43 53.64 -1.09 11.23
N LEU A 44 52.60 -1.44 12.00
CA LEU A 44 51.56 -0.50 12.42
C LEU A 44 52.16 0.67 13.22
N THR A 45 52.98 0.36 14.23
CA THR A 45 53.53 1.39 15.13
C THR A 45 54.63 2.24 14.49
N ASP A 46 55.38 1.73 13.52
CA ASP A 46 56.32 2.53 12.73
C ASP A 46 55.55 3.49 11.79
N THR A 47 54.50 3.01 11.13
CA THR A 47 53.64 3.85 10.26
C THR A 47 52.92 4.96 11.04
N ILE A 48 52.41 4.65 12.24
CA ILE A 48 51.82 5.66 13.13
C ILE A 48 52.85 6.70 13.53
N ALA A 49 54.07 6.27 13.84
CA ALA A 49 55.14 7.19 14.25
C ALA A 49 55.58 8.12 13.10
N GLU A 50 55.62 7.62 11.86
CA GLU A 50 55.84 8.44 10.66
C GLU A 50 54.73 9.47 10.49
N LYS A 51 53.45 9.06 10.50
CA LYS A 51 52.32 9.99 10.37
C LYS A 51 52.25 11.05 11.47
N ILE A 52 52.59 10.69 12.72
CA ILE A 52 52.66 11.66 13.81
C ILE A 52 53.83 12.63 13.60
N THR A 53 54.97 12.13 13.09
CA THR A 53 56.12 12.98 12.78
C THR A 53 55.76 13.99 11.68
N GLU A 54 54.98 13.58 10.68
CA GLU A 54 54.45 14.45 9.63
C GLU A 54 53.49 15.51 10.18
N LEU A 55 52.57 15.13 11.09
CA LEU A 55 51.56 16.03 11.65
C LEU A 55 52.10 17.02 12.69
N GLU A 56 52.94 16.56 13.63
CA GLU A 56 53.47 17.40 14.71
C GLU A 56 54.81 18.08 14.36
N GLY A 57 55.47 17.64 13.29
CA GLY A 57 56.83 18.08 12.91
C GLY A 57 57.91 17.68 13.91
N ARG A 58 57.59 16.78 14.86
CA ARG A 58 58.51 16.30 15.90
C ARG A 58 58.78 14.81 15.68
N PRO A 59 60.05 14.38 15.64
CA PRO A 59 60.37 12.98 15.40
C PRO A 59 59.84 12.09 16.51
N MET A 60 58.97 11.14 16.13
CA MET A 60 58.52 10.05 16.97
C MET A 60 59.04 8.74 16.38
N SER A 61 59.50 7.82 17.23
CA SER A 61 59.88 6.47 16.82
C SER A 61 58.80 5.48 17.20
N GLY A 62 58.49 4.51 16.33
CA GLY A 62 57.57 3.42 16.64
C GLY A 62 58.02 2.61 17.86
N SER A 63 59.33 2.55 18.14
CA SER A 63 59.87 1.94 19.37
C SER A 63 59.37 2.64 20.65
N THR A 64 59.14 3.96 20.61
CA THR A 64 58.59 4.74 21.73
C THR A 64 57.14 4.34 22.02
N ILE A 65 56.40 3.95 20.99
CA ILE A 65 55.02 3.46 21.09
C ILE A 65 55.03 2.00 21.58
N ARG A 66 55.88 1.13 20.99
CA ARG A 66 55.93 -0.31 21.30
C ARG A 66 56.52 -0.67 22.65
N ARG A 67 57.44 0.12 23.23
CA ARG A 67 58.19 -0.32 24.43
C ARG A 67 57.29 -0.69 25.62
N LYS A 68 57.74 -1.65 26.42
CA LYS A 68 57.05 -2.09 27.64
C LYS A 68 56.94 -0.90 28.62
N GLY A 69 55.72 -0.59 29.08
CA GLY A 69 55.44 0.58 29.91
C GLY A 69 55.22 1.89 29.14
N SER A 70 55.18 1.87 27.80
CA SER A 70 54.74 3.03 27.03
C SER A 70 53.29 3.38 27.37
N LYS A 71 53.04 4.68 27.57
CA LYS A 71 51.68 5.19 27.81
C LYS A 71 50.78 5.03 26.59
N TYR A 72 51.36 4.79 25.40
CA TYR A 72 50.66 4.72 24.12
C TYR A 72 50.39 3.28 23.64
N ARG A 73 51.13 2.29 24.16
CA ARG A 73 51.10 0.91 23.67
C ARG A 73 49.70 0.31 23.70
N SER A 74 49.00 0.41 24.84
CA SER A 74 47.66 -0.17 25.02
C SER A 74 46.63 0.42 24.06
N LEU A 75 46.78 1.70 23.69
CA LEU A 75 45.92 2.36 22.72
C LEU A 75 46.17 1.81 21.31
N VAL A 76 47.42 1.62 20.91
CA VAL A 76 47.70 1.06 19.57
C VAL A 76 47.33 -0.42 19.50
N GLU A 77 47.56 -1.18 20.58
CA GLU A 77 47.15 -2.59 20.68
C GLU A 77 45.64 -2.77 20.54
N SER A 78 44.81 -1.81 20.99
CA SER A 78 43.35 -1.92 20.81
C SER A 78 42.89 -1.76 19.36
N TYR A 79 43.72 -1.15 18.50
CA TYR A 79 43.43 -0.99 17.06
C TYR A 79 44.10 -2.06 16.19
N TYR A 80 45.08 -2.79 16.72
CA TYR A 80 45.73 -3.88 15.99
C TYR A 80 44.82 -5.11 15.86
N LEU A 81 44.90 -5.81 14.71
CA LEU A 81 44.17 -7.06 14.49
C LEU A 81 44.63 -8.11 15.49
N THR A 82 43.71 -8.49 16.37
CA THR A 82 43.84 -9.61 17.30
C THR A 82 42.66 -10.55 17.05
N GLU A 83 42.87 -11.86 17.22
CA GLU A 83 41.79 -12.85 17.07
C GLU A 83 40.57 -12.49 17.94
N GLU A 84 40.80 -11.92 19.13
CA GLU A 84 39.73 -11.45 20.01
C GLU A 84 38.91 -10.30 19.42
N ARG A 85 39.52 -9.40 18.65
CA ARG A 85 38.81 -8.30 17.99
C ARG A 85 38.01 -8.80 16.79
N GLU A 86 38.56 -9.74 16.02
CA GLU A 86 37.80 -10.38 14.94
C GLU A 86 36.58 -11.12 15.48
N ARG A 87 36.75 -11.92 16.55
CA ARG A 87 35.64 -12.59 17.23
C ARG A 87 34.57 -11.59 17.71
N ARG A 88 34.99 -10.48 18.34
CA ARG A 88 34.05 -9.43 18.77
C ARG A 88 33.33 -8.76 17.59
N LYS A 89 34.02 -8.52 16.48
CA LYS A 89 33.42 -7.94 15.26
C LYS A 89 32.41 -8.90 14.63
N ILE A 90 32.75 -10.20 14.54
CA ILE A 90 31.85 -11.25 14.05
C ILE A 90 30.62 -11.33 14.94
N GLN A 91 30.79 -11.41 16.27
CA GLN A 91 29.68 -11.47 17.21
C GLN A 91 28.79 -10.23 17.13
N SER A 92 29.36 -9.03 17.02
CA SER A 92 28.58 -7.79 16.84
C SER A 92 27.80 -7.79 15.54
N ASN A 93 28.39 -8.30 14.45
CA ASN A 93 27.71 -8.41 13.17
C ASN A 93 26.59 -9.45 13.20
N GLU A 94 26.81 -10.58 13.87
CA GLU A 94 25.82 -11.63 14.07
C GLU A 94 24.61 -11.10 14.84
N SER A 95 24.83 -10.39 15.95
CA SER A 95 23.76 -9.73 16.72
C SER A 95 22.97 -8.74 15.87
N ARG A 96 23.65 -7.90 15.06
CA ARG A 96 22.98 -6.95 14.16
C ARG A 96 22.13 -7.67 13.10
N LEU A 97 22.68 -8.72 12.48
CA LEU A 97 21.96 -9.50 11.47
C LEU A 97 20.76 -10.23 12.08
N GLN A 98 20.86 -10.68 13.32
CA GLN A 98 19.76 -11.33 14.03
C GLN A 98 18.63 -10.34 14.35
N GLU A 99 18.96 -9.10 14.71
CA GLU A 99 17.98 -8.02 14.88
C GLU A 99 17.28 -7.68 13.55
N GLU A 100 18.04 -7.52 12.47
CA GLU A 100 17.50 -7.26 11.13
C GLU A 100 16.59 -8.39 10.65
N LEU A 101 16.96 -9.64 10.90
CA LEU A 101 16.11 -10.80 10.61
C LEU A 101 14.81 -10.76 11.40
N MET A 102 14.85 -10.40 12.68
CA MET A 102 13.66 -10.30 13.53
C MET A 102 12.70 -9.20 13.01
N LEU A 103 13.24 -8.04 12.62
CA LEU A 103 12.44 -6.96 12.03
C LEU A 103 11.80 -7.37 10.71
N ALA A 104 12.57 -8.03 9.83
CA ALA A 104 12.05 -8.53 8.56
C ALA A 104 10.94 -9.57 8.74
N GLN A 105 11.07 -10.46 9.74
CA GLN A 105 10.02 -11.43 10.08
C GLN A 105 8.74 -10.75 10.59
N LEU A 106 8.88 -9.69 11.39
CA LEU A 106 7.75 -8.91 11.89
C LEU A 106 7.02 -8.20 10.74
N GLU A 107 7.75 -7.58 9.81
CA GLU A 107 7.17 -6.94 8.63
C GLU A 107 6.45 -7.94 7.73
N LEU A 108 7.05 -9.11 7.50
CA LEU A 108 6.44 -10.19 6.72
C LEU A 108 5.12 -10.66 7.34
N SER A 109 5.08 -10.84 8.66
CA SER A 109 3.85 -11.19 9.40
C SER A 109 2.76 -10.12 9.25
N LYS A 110 3.13 -8.85 9.36
CA LYS A 110 2.22 -7.71 9.16
C LYS A 110 1.65 -7.69 7.73
N LEU A 111 2.50 -7.88 6.72
CA LEU A 111 2.07 -7.93 5.33
C LEU A 111 1.13 -9.11 5.05
N GLN A 112 1.40 -10.29 5.61
CA GLN A 112 0.49 -11.43 5.51
C GLN A 112 -0.88 -11.15 6.12
N SER A 113 -0.91 -10.50 7.29
CA SER A 113 -2.16 -10.07 7.93
C SER A 113 -2.94 -9.07 7.06
N ASN A 114 -2.26 -8.05 6.55
CA ASN A 114 -2.87 -7.06 5.65
C ASN A 114 -3.42 -7.71 4.38
N LEU A 115 -2.69 -8.65 3.79
CA LEU A 115 -3.12 -9.39 2.61
C LEU A 115 -4.37 -10.22 2.89
N LYS A 116 -4.44 -10.89 4.06
CA LYS A 116 -5.64 -11.61 4.48
C LYS A 116 -6.84 -10.68 4.60
N SER A 117 -6.68 -9.52 5.23
CA SER A 117 -7.74 -8.51 5.35
C SER A 117 -8.19 -7.98 3.98
N ALA A 118 -7.25 -7.69 3.07
CA ALA A 118 -7.56 -7.24 1.72
C ALA A 118 -8.33 -8.31 0.92
N ARG A 119 -7.96 -9.59 1.05
CA ARG A 119 -8.71 -10.70 0.44
C ARG A 119 -10.14 -10.79 0.95
N LEU A 120 -10.36 -10.64 2.25
CA LEU A 120 -11.70 -10.65 2.84
C LEU A 120 -12.53 -9.45 2.35
N ALA A 121 -11.92 -8.26 2.27
CA ALA A 121 -12.59 -7.07 1.74
C ALA A 121 -12.99 -7.25 0.27
N LEU A 122 -12.12 -7.82 -0.57
CA LEU A 122 -12.42 -8.17 -1.96
C LEU A 122 -13.55 -9.19 -2.07
N GLN A 123 -13.53 -10.23 -1.24
CA GLN A 123 -14.60 -11.23 -1.22
C GLN A 123 -15.95 -10.59 -0.87
N HIS A 124 -15.99 -9.74 0.16
CA HIS A 124 -17.19 -9.00 0.54
C HIS A 124 -17.68 -8.07 -0.57
N ALA A 125 -16.78 -7.32 -1.21
CA ALA A 125 -17.12 -6.44 -2.32
C ALA A 125 -17.71 -7.21 -3.51
N ASN A 126 -17.14 -8.37 -3.86
CA ASN A 126 -17.68 -9.24 -4.90
C ASN A 126 -19.08 -9.75 -4.53
N SER A 127 -19.29 -10.22 -3.31
CA SER A 127 -20.61 -10.67 -2.85
C SER A 127 -21.66 -9.55 -2.90
N GLU A 128 -21.29 -8.32 -2.51
CA GLU A 128 -22.20 -7.17 -2.62
C GLU A 128 -22.49 -6.79 -4.07
N MET A 129 -21.51 -6.85 -4.97
CA MET A 129 -21.76 -6.64 -6.40
C MET A 129 -22.75 -7.65 -6.98
N ASP A 130 -22.61 -8.93 -6.61
CA ASP A 130 -23.53 -9.97 -7.05
C ASP A 130 -24.94 -9.76 -6.47
N ARG A 131 -25.04 -9.35 -5.19
CA ARG A 131 -26.31 -8.97 -4.57
C ARG A 131 -26.98 -7.80 -5.32
N LEU A 132 -26.23 -6.74 -5.63
CA LEU A 132 -26.75 -5.58 -6.37
C LEU A 132 -27.17 -5.95 -7.79
N ARG A 133 -26.43 -6.85 -8.46
CA ARG A 133 -26.82 -7.37 -9.79
C ARG A 133 -28.14 -8.12 -9.72
N LEU A 134 -28.33 -8.99 -8.73
CA LEU A 134 -29.59 -9.71 -8.53
C LEU A 134 -30.75 -8.76 -8.24
N GLN A 135 -30.57 -7.78 -7.34
CA GLN A 135 -31.58 -6.75 -7.07
C GLN A 135 -31.92 -5.90 -8.30
N GLY A 136 -30.92 -5.59 -9.14
CA GLY A 136 -31.13 -4.92 -10.42
C GLY A 136 -31.91 -5.75 -11.42
N ILE A 137 -31.78 -7.08 -11.38
CA ILE A 137 -32.58 -8.00 -12.20
C ILE A 137 -34.02 -8.06 -11.66
N GLU A 138 -34.18 -8.27 -10.35
CA GLU A 138 -35.49 -8.34 -9.70
C GLU A 138 -36.32 -7.07 -9.95
N SER A 139 -35.74 -5.89 -9.71
CA SER A 139 -36.42 -4.61 -9.97
C SER A 139 -36.85 -4.40 -11.43
N ARG A 140 -36.06 -4.87 -12.40
CA ARG A 140 -36.44 -4.84 -13.82
C ARG A 140 -37.56 -5.83 -14.14
N THR A 141 -37.60 -6.96 -13.43
CA THR A 141 -38.61 -8.00 -13.62
C THR A 141 -39.96 -7.60 -13.00
N ASP A 142 -39.93 -6.91 -11.85
CA ASP A 142 -41.11 -6.37 -11.18
C ASP A 142 -41.78 -5.25 -11.99
N LEU A 143 -40.99 -4.38 -12.65
CA LEU A 143 -41.51 -3.36 -13.58
C LEU A 143 -42.16 -3.96 -14.85
N SER A 144 -41.93 -5.24 -15.13
CA SER A 144 -42.47 -5.91 -16.33
C SER A 144 -43.85 -6.56 -16.10
N SER A 145 -44.38 -6.51 -14.87
CA SER A 145 -45.43 -7.45 -14.43
C SER A 145 -46.83 -6.86 -14.22
N GLU A 146 -47.04 -5.55 -14.34
CA GLU A 146 -48.40 -5.01 -14.44
C GLU A 146 -48.86 -5.07 -15.90
N LYS A 147 -49.43 -6.23 -16.30
CA LYS A 147 -50.23 -6.29 -17.52
C LYS A 147 -51.37 -5.28 -17.38
N GLU A 148 -51.35 -4.21 -18.16
CA GLU A 148 -52.37 -3.15 -18.15
C GLU A 148 -53.79 -3.68 -18.41
N TYR A 149 -53.90 -4.82 -19.09
CA TYR A 149 -55.15 -5.53 -19.35
C TYR A 149 -55.02 -7.00 -18.93
N SER A 150 -56.05 -7.54 -18.27
CA SER A 150 -56.09 -8.96 -17.96
C SER A 150 -56.28 -9.81 -19.23
N ASP A 151 -55.79 -11.05 -19.21
CA ASP A 151 -55.92 -11.96 -20.37
C ASP A 151 -57.41 -12.20 -20.76
N LYS A 152 -58.33 -12.12 -19.79
CA LYS A 152 -59.79 -12.21 -20.03
C LYS A 152 -60.35 -10.97 -20.73
N GLU A 153 -59.90 -9.78 -20.37
CA GLU A 153 -60.31 -8.53 -21.02
C GLU A 153 -59.80 -8.48 -22.46
N VAL A 154 -58.54 -8.86 -22.68
CA VAL A 154 -57.96 -8.94 -24.02
C VAL A 154 -58.72 -9.95 -24.89
N ALA A 155 -59.10 -11.12 -24.35
CA ALA A 155 -59.92 -12.08 -25.06
C ALA A 155 -61.29 -11.50 -25.45
N ALA A 156 -61.97 -10.81 -24.54
CA ALA A 156 -63.25 -10.16 -24.82
C ALA A 156 -63.11 -9.07 -25.90
N TYR A 157 -62.08 -8.23 -25.83
CA TYR A 157 -61.83 -7.17 -26.80
C TYR A 157 -61.51 -7.71 -28.21
N ARG A 158 -60.78 -8.83 -28.29
CA ARG A 158 -60.55 -9.54 -29.56
C ARG A 158 -61.84 -10.06 -30.17
N THR A 159 -62.70 -10.72 -29.38
CA THR A 159 -63.99 -11.21 -29.86
C THR A 159 -64.87 -10.08 -30.39
N ILE A 160 -64.93 -8.94 -29.69
CA ILE A 160 -65.69 -7.76 -30.14
C ILE A 160 -65.11 -7.24 -31.47
N THR A 161 -63.79 -7.18 -31.60
CA THR A 161 -63.13 -6.73 -32.82
C THR A 161 -63.42 -7.65 -34.00
N GLU A 162 -63.33 -8.97 -33.80
CA GLU A 162 -63.63 -9.97 -34.83
C GLU A 162 -65.10 -9.94 -35.23
N LEU A 163 -66.01 -9.75 -34.28
CA LEU A 163 -67.44 -9.60 -34.57
C LEU A 163 -67.72 -8.35 -35.40
N VAL A 164 -67.11 -7.21 -35.07
CA VAL A 164 -67.26 -5.98 -35.86
C VAL A 164 -66.72 -6.18 -37.28
N LYS A 165 -65.54 -6.80 -37.42
CA LYS A 165 -64.96 -7.14 -38.73
C LYS A 165 -65.87 -8.07 -39.55
N ALA A 166 -66.43 -9.10 -38.92
CA ALA A 166 -67.36 -10.02 -39.59
C ALA A 166 -68.66 -9.34 -40.06
N CYS A 167 -69.01 -8.19 -39.48
CA CYS A 167 -70.17 -7.41 -39.86
C CYS A 167 -69.83 -6.16 -40.69
N GLU A 168 -68.58 -5.98 -41.15
CA GLU A 168 -68.18 -4.85 -42.01
C GLU A 168 -69.01 -4.81 -43.29
N ASP A 169 -69.26 -5.96 -43.91
CA ASP A 169 -70.13 -6.09 -45.09
C ASP A 169 -71.59 -5.69 -44.83
N SER A 170 -72.00 -5.68 -43.56
CA SER A 170 -73.32 -5.21 -43.11
C SER A 170 -73.32 -3.72 -42.72
N GLY A 171 -72.23 -3.00 -43.01
CA GLY A 171 -72.09 -1.56 -42.77
C GLY A 171 -71.65 -1.18 -41.36
N LEU A 172 -71.12 -2.11 -40.56
CA LEU A 172 -70.52 -1.82 -39.26
C LEU A 172 -69.06 -1.37 -39.43
N VAL A 173 -68.69 -0.23 -38.86
CA VAL A 173 -67.33 0.32 -38.95
C VAL A 173 -66.84 0.74 -37.57
N ASN A 174 -65.62 0.34 -37.21
CA ASN A 174 -64.91 0.80 -36.02
C ASN A 174 -63.77 1.74 -36.45
N ASP A 175 -63.84 3.01 -36.04
CA ASP A 175 -62.83 4.04 -36.34
C ASP A 175 -61.78 4.21 -35.24
N GLY A 176 -61.80 3.34 -34.23
CA GLY A 176 -60.92 3.38 -33.06
C GLY A 176 -61.35 4.34 -31.95
N TYR A 177 -62.47 5.04 -32.13
CA TYR A 177 -63.13 5.85 -31.10
C TYR A 177 -64.60 5.49 -30.92
N GLN A 178 -65.23 4.88 -31.92
CA GLN A 178 -66.62 4.48 -31.92
C GLN A 178 -66.87 3.36 -32.91
N ILE A 179 -67.88 2.55 -32.62
CA ILE A 179 -68.46 1.59 -33.55
C ILE A 179 -69.74 2.21 -34.08
N THR A 180 -69.80 2.38 -35.40
CA THR A 180 -70.93 2.99 -36.11
C THR A 180 -71.55 1.97 -37.07
N SER A 181 -72.84 2.14 -37.35
CA SER A 181 -73.54 1.40 -38.40
C SER A 181 -73.99 2.38 -39.47
N LEU A 182 -73.69 2.07 -40.73
CA LEU A 182 -74.19 2.76 -41.91
C LEU A 182 -75.54 2.17 -42.32
N GLY A 183 -76.59 2.97 -42.26
CA GLY A 183 -77.90 2.63 -42.82
C GLY A 183 -78.37 3.68 -43.83
N PHE A 184 -79.53 3.42 -44.45
CA PHE A 184 -80.16 4.34 -45.42
C PHE A 184 -80.49 5.74 -44.85
N GLN A 185 -80.51 5.90 -43.52
CA GLN A 185 -80.77 7.17 -42.82
C GLN A 185 -79.51 7.90 -42.35
N GLY A 186 -78.31 7.41 -42.70
CA GLY A 186 -77.02 7.95 -42.28
C GLY A 186 -76.29 7.07 -41.25
N ALA A 187 -75.13 7.54 -40.79
CA ALA A 187 -74.31 6.82 -39.81
C ALA A 187 -74.86 6.99 -38.39
N LYS A 188 -75.07 5.87 -37.68
CA LYS A 188 -75.51 5.84 -36.28
C LYS A 188 -74.41 5.27 -35.39
N VAL A 189 -74.07 6.00 -34.33
CA VAL A 189 -73.13 5.51 -33.30
C VAL A 189 -73.82 4.45 -32.44
N LEU A 190 -73.25 3.24 -32.40
CA LEU A 190 -73.73 2.13 -31.57
C LEU A 190 -73.03 2.11 -30.23
N ILE A 191 -71.69 2.20 -30.24
CA ILE A 191 -70.85 2.20 -29.05
C ILE A 191 -69.80 3.29 -29.22
N GLY A 192 -69.79 4.27 -28.32
CA GLY A 192 -68.79 5.33 -28.31
C GLY A 192 -67.74 5.13 -27.22
N LYS A 193 -66.59 5.81 -27.35
CA LYS A 193 -65.51 5.84 -26.35
C LYS A 193 -65.98 6.13 -24.95
N ASP A 194 -66.98 7.00 -24.77
CA ASP A 194 -67.49 7.38 -23.46
C ASP A 194 -68.12 6.20 -22.70
N LYS A 195 -68.64 5.20 -23.43
CA LYS A 195 -69.23 4.00 -22.84
C LYS A 195 -68.22 2.87 -22.60
N CYS A 196 -67.19 2.78 -23.45
CA CYS A 196 -66.20 1.70 -23.38
C CYS A 196 -64.76 2.22 -23.54
N PRO A 197 -64.28 3.10 -22.65
CA PRO A 197 -63.00 3.81 -22.85
C PRO A 197 -61.78 2.87 -22.88
N ALA A 198 -61.77 1.81 -22.07
CA ALA A 198 -60.68 0.84 -21.99
C ALA A 198 -60.52 0.02 -23.29
N PHE A 199 -61.64 -0.43 -23.88
CA PHE A 199 -61.65 -1.14 -25.17
C PHE A 199 -61.06 -0.29 -26.30
N PHE A 200 -61.51 0.96 -26.44
CA PHE A 200 -61.00 1.83 -27.51
C PHE A 200 -59.56 2.30 -27.27
N LYS A 201 -59.11 2.37 -26.01
CA LYS A 201 -57.68 2.59 -25.70
C LYS A 201 -56.85 1.41 -26.21
N TRP A 202 -57.20 0.19 -25.79
CA TRP A 202 -56.54 -1.04 -26.21
C TRP A 202 -56.56 -1.20 -27.74
N TYR A 203 -57.71 -0.99 -28.40
CA TYR A 203 -57.84 -1.17 -29.84
C TYR A 203 -56.91 -0.23 -30.64
N ARG A 204 -56.76 1.03 -30.20
CA ARG A 204 -55.81 1.96 -30.83
C ARG A 204 -54.35 1.55 -30.64
N GLU A 205 -54.01 1.01 -29.48
CA GLU A 205 -52.65 0.48 -29.22
C GLU A 205 -52.34 -0.71 -30.14
N GLN A 206 -53.34 -1.52 -30.50
CA GLN A 206 -53.18 -2.61 -31.47
C GLN A 206 -53.11 -2.14 -32.94
N LEU A 207 -53.58 -0.92 -33.27
CA LEU A 207 -53.49 -0.36 -34.63
C LEU A 207 -52.15 0.33 -34.91
N ILE A 208 -51.43 0.74 -33.86
CA ILE A 208 -50.12 1.40 -33.95
C ILE A 208 -48.98 0.36 -34.03
N GLY A 209 -49.29 -0.92 -33.80
CA GLY A 209 -48.37 -2.06 -33.88
C GLY A 209 -48.25 -2.67 -35.26
#